data_AF-A0A149V4M4-F1
#
_entry.id   AF-A0A149V4M4-F1
#
_cell.length_a   1.000
_cell.length_b   1.000
_cell.length_c   1.000
_cell.angle_alpha   90.00
_cell.angle_beta   90.00
_cell.angle_gamma   90.00
#
_symmetry.space_group_name_H-M   'P 1'
#
loop_
_entity.id
_entity.type
_entity.pdbx_description
1 polymer ?
#
loop_
_entity_poly.entity_id
_entity_poly.type
_entity_poly.pdbx_seq_one_letter_code
_entity_poly.pdbx_strand_id
1 'polypeptide(L)'
;MRVVLYARYSSDNQRDASIEDQLRICRTYAEQQGWTIVDSYSDRAISGASLIRPGIQDLITDATAGRFEILLTEAMDRLSRDQED
;
A
#
# COMPACT_ATOMS: atom_id res chain seq x y z
N MET A 1 -10.49 14.49 2.41
CA MET A 1 -10.32 13.09 2.84
C MET A 1 -8.84 12.77 2.83
N ARG A 2 -8.30 12.29 3.94
CA ARG A 2 -6.87 11.95 4.08
C ARG A 2 -6.66 10.50 3.62
N VAL A 3 -5.73 10.31 2.71
CA VAL A 3 -5.39 9.00 2.15
C VAL A 3 -3.93 8.68 2.42
N VAL A 4 -3.65 7.43 2.72
CA VAL A 4 -2.28 6.88 2.70
C VAL A 4 -2.13 5.89 1.55
N LEU A 5 -0.91 5.77 1.06
CA LEU A 5 -0.58 4.86 -0.03
C LEU A 5 0.12 3.62 0.51
N TYR A 6 -0.13 2.46 -0.10
CA TYR A 6 0.63 1.25 0.19
C TYR A 6 1.09 0.55 -1.08
N ALA A 7 2.37 0.17 -1.10
CA ALA A 7 2.98 -0.54 -2.21
C ALA A 7 3.80 -1.75 -1.71
N ARG A 8 3.84 -2.82 -2.50
CA ARG A 8 4.58 -4.05 -2.17
C ARG A 8 5.12 -4.73 -3.41
N TYR A 9 6.27 -5.37 -3.28
CA TYR A 9 6.65 -6.46 -4.19
C TYR A 9 7.29 -7.62 -3.42
N SER A 10 7.17 -8.84 -3.93
CA SER A 10 7.95 -10.00 -3.47
C SER A 10 9.23 -10.14 -4.29
N SER A 11 10.26 -10.80 -3.75
CA SER A 11 11.54 -11.05 -4.43
C SER A 11 11.38 -11.56 -5.88
N ASP A 12 10.37 -12.41 -6.12
CA ASP A 12 10.10 -13.00 -7.44
C ASP A 12 9.48 -12.01 -8.44
N ASN A 13 8.89 -10.92 -7.94
CA ASN A 13 8.12 -9.95 -8.71
C ASN A 13 8.85 -8.62 -8.93
N GLN A 14 10.18 -8.57 -8.75
CA GLN A 14 10.96 -7.34 -8.91
C GLN A 14 10.86 -6.70 -10.29
N ARG A 15 10.33 -7.40 -11.31
CA ARG A 15 10.26 -6.89 -12.69
C ARG A 15 8.89 -6.35 -13.13
N ASP A 16 7.78 -6.66 -12.44
CA ASP A 16 6.43 -6.30 -12.93
C ASP A 16 5.98 -4.89 -12.50
N ALA A 17 6.33 -4.43 -11.30
CA ALA A 17 6.07 -3.05 -10.86
C ALA A 17 6.95 -2.67 -9.65
N SER A 18 7.75 -1.60 -9.79
CA SER A 18 8.53 -1.04 -8.68
C SER A 18 7.62 -0.41 -7.60
N ILE A 19 8.13 -0.19 -6.38
CA ILE A 19 7.39 0.56 -5.34
C ILE A 19 7.05 1.96 -5.86
N GLU A 20 8.01 2.59 -6.52
CA GLU A 20 7.91 3.95 -7.04
C GLU A 20 6.80 4.05 -8.09
N ASP A 21 6.67 3.06 -8.98
CA ASP A 21 5.61 3.00 -9.99
C ASP A 21 4.22 2.79 -9.38
N GLN A 22 4.10 1.84 -8.45
CA GLN A 22 2.83 1.61 -7.73
C GLN A 22 2.36 2.89 -7.02
N LEU A 23 3.28 3.55 -6.29
CA LEU A 23 2.96 4.80 -5.60
C LEU A 23 2.65 5.94 -6.56
N ARG A 24 3.29 6.00 -7.73
CA ARG A 24 2.99 6.99 -8.77
C ARG A 24 1.56 6.82 -9.31
N ILE A 25 1.15 5.58 -9.59
CA ILE A 25 -0.22 5.26 -10.02
C ILE A 25 -1.23 5.71 -8.96
N CYS A 26 -0.99 5.34 -7.69
CA CYS A 26 -1.87 5.74 -6.60
C CYS A 26 -1.90 7.26 -6.38
N ARG A 27 -0.76 7.96 -6.50
CA ARG A 27 -0.69 9.43 -6.40
C ARG A 27 -1.57 10.10 -7.45
N THR A 28 -1.41 9.71 -8.71
CA THR A 28 -2.22 10.26 -9.80
C THR A 28 -3.71 10.03 -9.58
N TYR A 29 -4.09 8.85 -9.11
CA TYR A 29 -5.49 8.56 -8.80
C TYR A 29 -6.01 9.43 -7.63
N ALA A 30 -5.29 9.50 -6.52
CA ALA A 30 -5.67 10.31 -5.36
C ALA A 30 -5.80 11.81 -5.71
N GLU A 31 -4.90 12.33 -6.54
CA GLU A 31 -4.96 13.70 -7.06
C GLU A 31 -6.23 13.95 -7.88
N GLN A 32 -6.59 13.02 -8.77
CA GLN A 32 -7.83 13.11 -9.57
C GLN A 32 -9.09 13.08 -8.69
N GLN A 33 -9.05 12.38 -7.55
CA GLN A 33 -10.15 12.37 -6.58
C GLN A 33 -10.16 13.60 -5.65
N GLY A 34 -9.14 14.47 -5.72
CA GLY A 34 -8.99 15.60 -4.79
C GLY A 34 -8.70 15.16 -3.35
N TRP A 35 -8.13 13.97 -3.16
CA TRP A 35 -7.75 13.48 -1.83
C TRP A 35 -6.40 14.04 -1.40
N THR A 36 -6.22 14.21 -0.08
CA THR A 36 -4.96 14.67 0.50
C THR A 36 -4.13 13.48 0.90
N ILE A 37 -3.02 13.26 0.20
CA ILE A 37 -2.08 12.19 0.53
C ILE A 37 -1.28 12.62 1.76
N VAL A 38 -1.41 11.89 2.87
CA VAL A 38 -0.76 12.24 4.15
C VAL A 38 0.46 11.40 4.46
N ASP A 39 0.57 10.19 3.90
CA ASP A 39 1.75 9.33 4.03
C ASP A 39 1.78 8.20 2.97
N SER A 40 2.88 7.46 2.92
CA SER A 40 3.02 6.23 2.15
C SER A 40 3.85 5.17 2.88
N TYR A 41 3.38 3.92 2.85
CA TYR A 41 4.06 2.77 3.42
C TYR A 41 4.46 1.79 2.31
N SER A 42 5.49 0.97 2.55
CA SER A 42 5.89 -0.04 1.58
C SER A 42 6.60 -1.24 2.19
N ASP A 43 6.50 -2.38 1.50
CA ASP A 43 7.25 -3.60 1.81
C ASP A 43 8.00 -4.12 0.57
N ARG A 44 9.33 -4.17 0.66
CA ARG A 44 10.22 -4.57 -0.44
C ARG A 44 10.69 -6.00 -0.26
N ALA A 45 10.62 -6.80 -1.32
CA ALA A 45 11.05 -8.19 -1.34
C ALA A 45 10.40 -9.09 -0.27
N ILE A 46 9.16 -8.79 0.12
CA ILE A 46 8.40 -9.54 1.14
C ILE A 46 7.11 -10.08 0.50
N SER A 47 6.80 -11.35 0.74
CA SER A 47 5.57 -11.98 0.23
C SER A 47 4.31 -11.35 0.84
N GLY A 48 3.20 -11.37 0.11
CA GLY A 48 1.90 -10.94 0.61
C GLY A 48 1.12 -12.04 1.35
N ALA A 49 1.74 -13.16 1.71
CA ALA A 49 1.07 -14.31 2.35
C ALA A 49 0.76 -14.09 3.84
N SER A 50 1.31 -13.04 4.45
CA SER A 50 1.03 -12.66 5.83
C SER A 50 0.99 -11.15 5.96
N LEU A 51 0.17 -10.65 6.88
CA LEU A 51 0.14 -9.23 7.27
C LEU A 51 1.26 -8.85 8.24
N ILE A 52 2.03 -9.81 8.76
CA ILE A 52 3.17 -9.54 9.65
C ILE A 52 4.36 -9.08 8.81
N ARG A 53 4.37 -7.79 8.48
CA ARG A 53 5.44 -7.14 7.72
C ARG A 53 5.55 -5.66 8.08
N PRO A 54 6.77 -5.07 8.07
CA PRO A 54 7.01 -3.76 8.68
C PRO A 54 6.10 -2.65 8.14
N GLY A 55 6.01 -2.50 6.82
CA GLY A 55 5.21 -1.44 6.21
C GLY A 55 3.71 -1.54 6.50
N ILE A 56 3.17 -2.77 6.51
CA ILE A 56 1.78 -2.99 6.94
C ILE A 56 1.58 -2.79 8.43
N GLN A 57 2.54 -3.15 9.26
CA GLN A 57 2.38 -3.01 10.70
C GLN A 57 2.35 -1.53 11.11
N ASP A 58 3.17 -0.70 10.46
CA ASP A 58 3.14 0.76 10.62
C ASP A 58 1.81 1.33 10.11
N LEU A 59 1.35 0.88 8.94
CA LEU A 59 0.05 1.28 8.39
C LEU A 59 -1.11 0.95 9.34
N ILE A 60 -1.15 -0.26 9.90
CA ILE A 60 -2.20 -0.70 10.82
C ILE A 60 -2.17 0.14 12.10
N THR A 61 -0.97 0.47 12.60
CA THR A 61 -0.80 1.35 13.76
C THR A 61 -1.41 2.73 13.48
N ASP A 62 -1.19 3.27 12.29
CA ASP A 62 -1.69 4.59 11.93
C ASP A 62 -3.18 4.59 11.61
N ALA A 63 -3.69 3.48 11.07
CA ALA A 63 -5.12 3.25 10.87
C ALA A 63 -5.86 3.19 12.21
N THR A 64 -5.35 2.41 13.17
CA THR A 64 -5.95 2.27 14.51
C THR A 64 -5.89 3.57 15.31
N ALA A 65 -4.91 4.44 15.04
CA ALA A 65 -4.83 5.79 15.59
C ALA A 65 -5.70 6.83 14.86
N GLY A 66 -6.44 6.46 13.81
CA GLY A 66 -7.33 7.38 13.07
C GLY A 66 -6.61 8.44 12.25
N ARG A 67 -5.36 8.20 11.84
CA ARG A 67 -4.51 9.20 11.13
C ARG A 67 -4.94 9.45 9.69
N PHE A 68 -5.71 8.55 9.10
CA PHE A 68 -6.24 8.67 7.74
C PHE A 68 -7.62 8.01 7.61
N GLU A 69 -8.31 8.29 6.51
CA GLU A 69 -9.64 7.74 6.21
C GLU A 69 -9.60 6.67 5.09
N ILE A 70 -8.64 6.75 4.17
CA ILE A 70 -8.51 5.83 3.04
C ILE A 70 -7.10 5.21 3.00
N LEU A 71 -7.05 3.91 2.76
CA LEU A 71 -5.89 3.20 2.24
C LEU A 71 -6.05 3.03 0.73
N LEU A 72 -5.07 3.49 -0.05
CA LEU A 72 -5.01 3.29 -1.50
C LEU A 72 -3.79 2.43 -1.88
N THR A 73 -4.03 1.39 -2.69
CA THR A 73 -2.99 0.53 -3.24
C THR A 73 -3.27 0.25 -4.72
N GLU A 74 -2.24 -0.11 -5.48
CA GLU A 74 -2.35 -0.32 -6.94
C GLU A 74 -3.20 -1.56 -7.27
N ALA A 75 -3.08 -2.62 -6.47
CA ALA A 75 -3.88 -3.83 -6.59
C ALA A 75 -4.06 -4.51 -5.23
N MET A 76 -5.15 -5.26 -5.05
CA MET A 76 -5.45 -5.94 -3.78
C MET A 76 -4.37 -6.94 -3.35
N ASP A 77 -3.70 -7.58 -4.32
CA ASP A 77 -2.62 -8.54 -4.07
C ASP A 77 -1.33 -7.88 -3.49
N ARG A 78 -1.27 -6.54 -3.50
CA ARG A 78 -0.26 -5.78 -2.76
C ARG A 78 -0.53 -5.92 -1.27
N LEU A 79 -1.79 -5.78 -0.84
CA LEU A 79 -2.21 -5.85 0.57
C LEU A 79 -2.26 -7.28 1.11
N SER A 80 -2.80 -8.24 0.39
CA SER A 80 -2.75 -9.64 0.77
C SER A 80 -2.87 -10.52 -0.46
N ARG A 81 -2.00 -11.54 -0.56
CA ARG A 81 -2.20 -12.62 -1.54
C ARG A 81 -3.18 -13.67 -1.02
N ASP A 82 -3.32 -13.73 0.30
CA ASP A 82 -4.27 -14.57 1.00
C ASP A 82 -5.51 -13.71 1.28
N GLN A 83 -6.24 -13.39 0.21
CA GLN A 83 -7.64 -13.01 0.33
C GLN A 83 -8.37 -14.35 0.19
N GLU A 84 -8.57 -15.10 1.27
CA GLU A 84 -9.10 -16.47 1.20
C GLU A 84 -10.34 -16.60 0.29
N ASP A 85 -10.45 -17.80 -0.30
CA ASP A 85 -11.57 -18.39 -1.06
C ASP A 85 -12.98 -18.02 -0.57
#